data_AF-A0A4Q3RU22-F1
#
_entry.id   AF-A0A4Q3RU22-F1
#
_cell.length_a   1.000
_cell.length_b   1.000
_cell.length_c   1.000
_cell.angle_alpha   90.00
_cell.angle_beta   90.00
_cell.angle_gamma   90.00
#
_symmetry.space_group_name_H-M   'P 1'
#
loop_
_entity.id
_entity.type
_entity.pdbx_description
1 polymer ?
#
loop_
_entity_poly.entity_id
_entity_poly.type
_entity_poly.pdbx_seq_one_letter_code
_entity_poly.pdbx_strand_id
1 'polypeptide(L)'
;ANKSDVLSGVDADLKFNKPELRISIDRLKASELGVSVQDISETLQLALSNQRMGYFTRSGKQYSVIGQVERSDRDDPNDLTNINVTNRSGNPVPLLSLLNITEDVTPPTLYHYNRYRSATISSGLAEGKTIGDGLKEIRAIADTILDPSFRTALSGASKDYAESSGNTYFAFFLALILIFLVLAAQFESFIDPFTIMVTVPLAIAGAVLCLWLFGQTINIFSQIGMIMLIGLVTKNGILIVEFANHKQREEGMKKVPAVIDAAVGRFRPILMTSLAMSLGALPLALSLGDASTSRIPLGVVITGGVLFSLILTLFVIPAVYTFLSTKKKKSVYDTLNMKETETAL
;
A
#
# COMPACT_ATOMS: atom_id res chain seq x y z
N ALA A 1 -3.60 -18.61 -13.49
CA ALA A 1 -4.24 -17.55 -12.69
C ALA A 1 -5.66 -17.93 -12.28
N ASN A 2 -6.62 -18.12 -13.20
CA ASN A 2 -8.01 -18.53 -12.84
C ASN A 2 -8.18 -19.92 -12.20
N LYS A 3 -7.13 -20.76 -12.21
CA LYS A 3 -7.09 -22.06 -11.52
C LYS A 3 -6.44 -21.99 -10.13
N SER A 4 -5.99 -20.80 -9.69
CA SER A 4 -5.32 -20.64 -8.40
C SER A 4 -6.35 -20.53 -7.28
N ASP A 5 -6.10 -21.21 -6.17
CA ASP A 5 -6.95 -21.13 -4.96
C ASP A 5 -6.78 -19.80 -4.20
N VAL A 6 -5.85 -18.94 -4.63
CA VAL A 6 -5.54 -17.66 -3.97
C VAL A 6 -6.15 -16.46 -4.70
N LEU A 7 -6.32 -16.57 -6.01
CA LEU A 7 -6.77 -15.50 -6.89
C LEU A 7 -8.23 -15.72 -7.30
N SER A 8 -9.02 -14.64 -7.38
CA SER A 8 -10.42 -14.69 -7.79
C SER A 8 -10.72 -13.69 -8.89
N GLY A 9 -11.43 -14.11 -9.93
CA GLY A 9 -11.86 -13.23 -11.03
C GLY A 9 -10.69 -12.56 -11.76
N VAL A 10 -9.71 -13.34 -12.21
CA VAL A 10 -8.56 -12.79 -12.93
C VAL A 10 -8.98 -12.35 -14.33
N ASP A 11 -8.74 -11.08 -14.66
CA ASP A 11 -8.98 -10.49 -15.98
C ASP A 11 -7.75 -9.74 -16.51
N ALA A 12 -7.63 -9.68 -17.83
CA ALA A 12 -6.62 -8.90 -18.52
C ALA A 12 -7.29 -7.78 -19.35
N ASP A 13 -6.74 -6.57 -19.29
CA ASP A 13 -7.25 -5.43 -20.07
C ASP A 13 -7.01 -5.60 -21.59
N LEU A 14 -5.93 -6.27 -21.97
CA LEU A 14 -5.57 -6.53 -23.35
C LEU A 14 -6.44 -7.66 -23.94
N LYS A 15 -7.44 -7.29 -24.73
CA LYS A 15 -8.38 -8.23 -25.38
C LYS A 15 -8.23 -8.16 -26.91
N PHE A 16 -8.08 -9.33 -27.52
CA PHE A 16 -8.05 -9.53 -28.97
C PHE A 16 -9.40 -10.10 -29.44
N ASN A 17 -10.45 -9.29 -29.31
CA ASN A 17 -11.83 -9.75 -29.55
C ASN A 17 -12.68 -8.80 -30.39
N LYS A 18 -12.08 -7.71 -30.91
CA LYS A 18 -12.78 -6.79 -31.78
C LYS A 18 -12.38 -7.10 -33.24
N PRO A 19 -13.32 -7.55 -34.08
CA PRO A 19 -13.03 -7.72 -35.50
C PRO A 19 -12.80 -6.34 -36.13
N GLU A 20 -11.79 -6.25 -36.99
CA GLU A 20 -11.43 -5.06 -37.75
C GLU A 20 -11.28 -5.43 -39.23
N LEU A 21 -11.75 -4.55 -40.11
CA LEU A 21 -11.46 -4.64 -41.54
C LEU A 21 -10.26 -3.76 -41.85
N ARG A 22 -9.14 -4.40 -42.19
CA ARG A 22 -7.96 -3.68 -42.66
C ARG A 22 -8.09 -3.47 -44.17
N ILE A 23 -8.29 -2.22 -44.56
CA ILE A 23 -8.42 -1.81 -45.97
C ILE A 23 -7.08 -1.24 -46.43
N SER A 24 -6.53 -1.80 -47.50
CA SER A 24 -5.32 -1.30 -48.17
C SER A 24 -5.61 -0.98 -49.63
N ILE A 25 -5.10 0.16 -50.11
CA ILE A 25 -5.37 0.64 -51.47
C ILE A 25 -4.36 0.00 -52.43
N ASP A 26 -4.85 -0.64 -53.49
CA ASP A 26 -4.02 -1.11 -54.59
C ASP A 26 -3.63 0.08 -55.47
N ARG A 27 -2.42 0.61 -55.20
CA ARG A 27 -1.90 1.79 -55.89
C ARG A 27 -1.62 1.55 -57.38
N LEU A 28 -1.27 0.32 -57.77
CA LEU A 28 -0.99 0.00 -59.17
C LEU A 28 -2.30 0.03 -59.96
N LYS A 29 -3.32 -0.66 -59.46
CA LYS A 29 -4.63 -0.71 -60.09
C LYS A 29 -5.35 0.64 -60.11
N ALA A 30 -5.19 1.44 -59.05
CA ALA A 30 -5.66 2.83 -59.02
C ALA A 30 -4.99 3.68 -60.11
N SER A 31 -3.68 3.53 -60.32
CA SER A 31 -2.95 4.25 -61.37
C SER A 31 -3.37 3.83 -62.77
N GLU A 32 -3.58 2.53 -63.01
CA GLU A 32 -4.05 2.01 -64.31
C GLU A 32 -5.44 2.52 -64.67
N LEU A 33 -6.34 2.60 -63.68
CA LEU A 33 -7.72 3.08 -63.87
C LEU A 33 -7.85 4.61 -63.80
N GLY A 34 -6.73 5.33 -63.59
CA GLY A 34 -6.68 6.78 -63.57
C GLY A 34 -7.37 7.41 -62.36
N VAL A 35 -7.36 6.74 -61.21
CA VAL A 35 -7.98 7.19 -59.94
C VAL A 35 -6.90 7.63 -58.95
N SER A 36 -7.08 8.79 -58.30
CA SER A 36 -6.15 9.26 -57.27
C SER A 36 -6.34 8.49 -55.96
N VAL A 37 -5.25 8.20 -55.26
CA VAL A 37 -5.28 7.65 -53.89
C VAL A 37 -6.01 8.59 -52.92
N GLN A 38 -5.92 9.90 -53.17
CA GLN A 38 -6.65 10.91 -52.39
C GLN A 38 -8.16 10.76 -52.57
N ASP A 39 -8.65 10.68 -53.81
CA ASP A 39 -10.08 10.52 -54.12
C ASP A 39 -10.64 9.22 -53.49
N ILE A 40 -9.86 8.13 -53.55
CA ILE A 40 -10.20 6.85 -52.89
C ILE A 40 -10.30 7.04 -51.37
N SER A 41 -9.34 7.74 -50.76
CA SER A 41 -9.29 7.95 -49.31
C SER A 41 -10.40 8.87 -48.81
N GLU A 42 -10.73 9.93 -49.56
CA GLU A 42 -11.84 10.85 -49.24
C GLU A 42 -13.19 10.15 -49.40
N THR A 43 -13.37 9.36 -50.47
CA THR A 43 -14.59 8.55 -50.67
C THR A 43 -14.79 7.55 -49.53
N LEU A 44 -13.73 6.85 -49.09
CA LEU A 44 -13.79 5.96 -47.94
C LEU A 44 -14.11 6.69 -46.63
N GLN A 45 -13.56 7.89 -46.42
CA GLN A 45 -13.84 8.69 -45.23
C GLN A 45 -15.31 9.16 -45.20
N LEU A 46 -15.84 9.65 -46.33
CA LEU A 46 -17.24 10.05 -46.44
C LEU A 46 -18.20 8.87 -46.23
N ALA A 47 -17.83 7.69 -46.71
CA ALA A 47 -18.63 6.48 -46.54
C ALA A 47 -18.63 5.95 -45.10
N LEU A 48 -17.44 5.71 -44.53
CA LEU A 48 -17.29 4.94 -43.30
C LEU A 48 -16.90 5.78 -42.08
N SER A 49 -16.32 6.96 -42.26
CA SER A 49 -15.69 7.75 -41.20
C SER A 49 -16.23 9.18 -41.15
N ASN A 50 -17.52 9.32 -40.78
CA ASN A 50 -18.22 10.55 -40.38
C ASN A 50 -17.40 11.85 -40.55
N GLN A 51 -17.30 12.35 -41.78
CA GLN A 51 -16.36 13.40 -42.11
C GLN A 51 -16.95 14.77 -41.72
N ARG A 52 -16.23 15.52 -40.89
CA ARG A 52 -16.61 16.90 -40.56
C ARG A 52 -16.26 17.84 -41.70
N MET A 53 -17.26 18.36 -42.39
CA MET A 53 -17.12 19.27 -43.53
C MET A 53 -16.93 20.73 -43.10
N GLY A 54 -17.40 21.09 -41.90
CA GLY A 54 -17.25 22.46 -41.41
C GLY A 54 -18.00 22.70 -40.12
N TYR A 55 -18.19 23.98 -39.81
CA TYR A 55 -18.98 24.43 -38.67
C TYR A 55 -20.03 25.44 -39.12
N PHE A 56 -21.16 25.46 -38.43
CA PHE A 56 -22.13 26.53 -38.56
C PHE A 56 -22.55 27.02 -37.17
N THR A 57 -22.81 28.32 -37.05
CA THR A 57 -23.20 28.92 -35.77
C THR A 57 -24.70 29.21 -35.77
N ARG A 58 -25.41 28.76 -34.74
CA ARG A 58 -26.83 29.06 -34.53
C ARG A 58 -27.07 29.38 -33.06
N SER A 59 -27.72 30.51 -32.78
CA SER A 59 -28.06 30.94 -31.42
C SER A 59 -26.84 30.98 -30.47
N GLY A 60 -25.70 31.48 -30.96
CA GLY A 60 -24.46 31.60 -30.18
C GLY A 60 -23.73 30.28 -29.91
N LYS A 61 -24.17 29.16 -30.47
CA LYS A 61 -23.50 27.85 -30.37
C LYS A 61 -22.96 27.42 -31.73
N GLN A 62 -21.76 26.85 -31.73
CA GLN A 62 -21.11 26.29 -32.91
C GLN A 62 -21.45 24.81 -33.04
N TYR A 63 -21.95 24.41 -34.21
CA TYR A 63 -22.33 23.05 -34.55
C TYR A 63 -21.42 22.51 -35.64
N SER A 64 -21.06 21.24 -35.56
CA SER A 64 -20.29 20.56 -36.62
C SER A 64 -21.23 20.09 -37.73
N VAL A 65 -20.88 20.38 -38.98
CA VAL A 65 -21.54 19.80 -40.17
C VAL A 65 -20.80 18.51 -40.52
N ILE A 66 -21.48 17.37 -40.42
CA ILE A 66 -20.92 16.05 -40.69
C ILE A 66 -21.57 15.51 -41.95
N GLY A 67 -20.76 15.24 -42.98
CA GLY A 67 -21.17 14.48 -44.15
C GLY A 67 -20.96 12.99 -43.89
N GLN A 68 -22.00 12.20 -44.11
CA GLN A 68 -21.95 10.75 -43.94
C GLN A 68 -22.95 10.09 -44.88
N VAL A 69 -22.64 8.88 -45.33
CA VAL A 69 -23.58 7.99 -46.01
C VAL A 69 -24.67 7.53 -45.04
N GLU A 70 -25.87 7.25 -45.55
CA GLU A 70 -26.98 6.74 -44.75
C GLU A 70 -26.62 5.39 -44.11
N ARG A 71 -27.12 5.14 -42.89
CA ARG A 71 -26.68 3.97 -42.10
C ARG A 71 -26.97 2.64 -42.79
N SER A 72 -28.06 2.55 -43.56
CA SER A 72 -28.45 1.34 -44.31
C SER A 72 -27.50 0.97 -45.44
N ASP A 73 -26.64 1.90 -45.87
CA ASP A 73 -25.70 1.68 -46.97
C ASP A 73 -24.25 1.62 -46.46
N ARG A 74 -24.06 1.32 -45.16
CA ARG A 74 -22.73 1.21 -44.52
C ARG A 74 -22.72 0.34 -43.26
N ASP A 75 -23.74 -0.47 -43.02
CA ASP A 75 -23.82 -1.34 -41.84
C ASP A 75 -23.33 -2.77 -42.10
N ASP A 76 -23.17 -3.16 -43.36
CA ASP A 76 -22.57 -4.42 -43.80
C ASP A 76 -21.23 -4.16 -44.54
N PRO A 77 -20.17 -4.97 -44.29
CA PRO A 77 -18.95 -4.95 -45.10
C PRO A 77 -19.18 -5.02 -46.63
N ASN A 78 -20.27 -5.66 -47.08
CA ASN A 78 -20.65 -5.76 -48.49
C ASN A 78 -21.15 -4.45 -49.09
N ASP A 79 -21.54 -3.46 -48.29
CA ASP A 79 -22.05 -2.17 -48.78
C ASP A 79 -20.99 -1.36 -49.54
N LEU A 80 -19.70 -1.66 -49.29
CA LEU A 80 -18.57 -1.14 -50.05
C LEU A 80 -18.65 -1.44 -51.57
N THR A 81 -19.46 -2.42 -51.97
CA THR A 81 -19.70 -2.74 -53.39
C THR A 81 -20.49 -1.66 -54.12
N ASN A 82 -21.35 -0.91 -53.42
CA ASN A 82 -22.22 0.11 -54.01
C ASN A 82 -21.56 1.48 -54.10
N ILE A 83 -20.32 1.61 -53.61
CA ILE A 83 -19.59 2.88 -53.58
C ILE A 83 -18.65 2.96 -54.78
N ASN A 84 -18.77 4.05 -55.52
CA ASN A 84 -17.95 4.33 -56.70
C ASN A 84 -17.07 5.55 -56.47
N VAL A 85 -15.88 5.54 -57.09
CA VAL A 85 -14.99 6.70 -57.18
C VAL A 85 -14.83 7.09 -58.65
N THR A 86 -14.81 8.40 -58.91
CA THR A 86 -14.69 8.90 -60.28
C THR A 86 -13.23 8.94 -60.70
N ASN A 87 -12.91 8.42 -61.88
CA ASN A 87 -11.57 8.53 -62.43
C ASN A 87 -11.33 9.87 -63.15
N ARG A 88 -10.09 10.15 -63.55
CA ARG A 88 -9.71 11.38 -64.29
C ARG A 88 -10.47 11.59 -65.60
N SER A 89 -11.03 10.53 -66.18
CA SER A 89 -11.84 10.57 -67.40
C SER A 89 -13.32 10.81 -67.14
N GLY A 90 -13.75 10.95 -65.88
CA GLY A 90 -15.14 11.18 -65.49
C GLY A 90 -15.99 9.90 -65.36
N ASN A 91 -15.39 8.71 -65.49
CA ASN A 91 -16.10 7.44 -65.39
C ASN A 91 -16.12 6.93 -63.94
N PRO A 92 -17.24 6.36 -63.47
CA PRO A 92 -17.31 5.72 -62.16
C PRO A 92 -16.54 4.39 -62.16
N VAL A 93 -15.74 4.17 -61.14
CA VAL A 93 -15.00 2.93 -60.89
C VAL A 93 -15.44 2.36 -59.54
N PRO A 94 -15.84 1.07 -59.46
CA PRO A 94 -16.20 0.43 -58.20
C PRO A 94 -15.04 0.46 -57.22
N LEU A 95 -15.30 0.97 -56.01
CA LEU A 95 -14.28 1.16 -54.98
C LEU A 95 -13.61 -0.16 -54.58
N LEU A 96 -14.39 -1.24 -54.48
CA LEU A 96 -13.90 -2.59 -54.16
C LEU A 96 -12.82 -3.09 -55.15
N SER A 97 -12.87 -2.65 -56.41
CA SER A 97 -11.88 -3.07 -57.41
C SER A 97 -10.48 -2.51 -57.12
N LEU A 98 -10.38 -1.47 -56.31
CA LEU A 98 -9.16 -0.72 -55.98
C LEU A 98 -8.64 -1.04 -54.57
N LEU A 99 -9.33 -1.93 -53.82
CA LEU A 99 -9.05 -2.20 -52.42
C LEU A 99 -8.73 -3.68 -52.18
N ASN A 100 -7.77 -3.91 -51.29
CA ASN A 100 -7.51 -5.19 -50.66
C ASN A 100 -8.02 -5.11 -49.21
N ILE A 101 -9.05 -5.89 -48.91
CA ILE A 101 -9.70 -5.93 -47.60
C ILE A 101 -9.32 -7.26 -46.94
N THR A 102 -8.77 -7.17 -45.73
CA THR A 102 -8.47 -8.35 -44.90
C THR A 102 -9.13 -8.21 -43.55
N GLU A 103 -9.79 -9.26 -43.07
CA GLU A 103 -10.26 -9.33 -41.69
C GLU A 103 -9.09 -9.57 -40.76
N ASP A 104 -8.99 -8.76 -39.71
CA ASP A 104 -7.96 -8.87 -38.68
C ASP A 104 -8.61 -8.68 -37.30
N VAL A 105 -7.92 -9.10 -36.24
CA VAL A 105 -8.38 -8.92 -34.86
C VAL A 105 -7.28 -8.21 -34.09
N THR A 106 -7.45 -6.90 -33.92
CA THR A 106 -6.50 -6.05 -33.21
C THR A 106 -7.06 -5.62 -31.86
N PRO A 107 -6.19 -5.35 -30.86
CA PRO A 107 -6.64 -4.76 -29.62
C PRO A 107 -7.08 -3.31 -29.89
N PRO A 108 -8.27 -2.88 -29.40
CA PRO A 108 -8.79 -1.54 -29.65
C PRO A 108 -7.95 -0.44 -29.00
N THR A 109 -7.16 -0.79 -27.99
CA THR A 109 -6.33 0.10 -27.20
C THR A 109 -4.97 -0.53 -26.94
N LEU A 110 -3.90 0.22 -27.16
CA LEU A 110 -2.54 -0.18 -26.80
C LEU A 110 -2.17 0.44 -25.45
N TYR A 111 -2.20 -0.38 -24.40
CA TYR A 111 -1.84 0.06 -23.04
C TYR A 111 -0.33 0.21 -22.89
N HIS A 112 0.05 1.21 -22.08
CA HIS A 112 1.44 1.49 -21.75
C HIS A 112 1.59 1.69 -20.25
N TYR A 113 2.66 1.14 -19.67
CA TYR A 113 3.04 1.33 -18.29
C TYR A 113 4.55 1.56 -18.21
N ASN A 114 4.97 2.61 -17.48
CA ASN A 114 6.38 3.03 -17.41
C ASN A 114 7.07 3.17 -18.78
N ARG A 115 6.35 3.69 -19.78
CA ARG A 115 6.81 3.88 -21.19
C ARG A 115 7.04 2.58 -21.98
N TYR A 116 6.64 1.43 -21.46
CA TYR A 116 6.62 0.16 -22.19
C TYR A 116 5.19 -0.22 -22.56
N ARG A 117 5.00 -0.93 -23.68
CA ARG A 117 3.72 -1.58 -23.98
C ARG A 117 3.45 -2.62 -22.90
N SER A 118 2.23 -2.62 -22.36
CA SER A 118 1.89 -3.45 -21.21
C SER A 118 0.51 -4.08 -21.37
N ALA A 119 0.28 -5.17 -20.64
CA ALA A 119 -1.04 -5.67 -20.34
C ALA A 119 -1.20 -5.67 -18.81
N THR A 120 -2.30 -5.13 -18.32
CA THR A 120 -2.62 -5.14 -16.90
C THR A 120 -3.40 -6.39 -16.57
N ILE A 121 -2.84 -7.20 -15.66
CA ILE A 121 -3.55 -8.33 -15.09
C ILE A 121 -4.15 -7.87 -13.77
N SER A 122 -5.47 -7.95 -13.67
CA SER A 122 -6.23 -7.60 -12.48
C SER A 122 -6.83 -8.85 -11.86
N SER A 123 -6.93 -8.89 -10.54
CA SER A 123 -7.50 -10.02 -9.80
C SER A 123 -8.04 -9.53 -8.47
N GLY A 124 -9.17 -10.10 -8.06
CA GLY A 124 -9.56 -10.16 -6.66
C GLY A 124 -8.74 -11.21 -5.89
N LEU A 125 -8.89 -11.22 -4.58
CA LEU A 125 -8.33 -12.24 -3.70
C LEU A 125 -9.43 -13.23 -3.31
N ALA A 126 -9.08 -14.50 -3.18
CA ALA A 126 -9.97 -15.49 -2.59
C ALA A 126 -10.25 -15.15 -1.10
N GLU A 127 -11.37 -15.66 -0.58
CA GLU A 127 -11.80 -15.38 0.79
C GLU A 127 -10.71 -15.80 1.80
N GLY A 128 -10.41 -14.92 2.76
CA GLY A 128 -9.38 -15.13 3.78
C GLY A 128 -7.93 -15.00 3.29
N LYS A 129 -7.67 -14.65 2.03
CA LYS A 129 -6.31 -14.42 1.50
C LYS A 129 -5.91 -12.96 1.59
N THR A 130 -4.61 -12.71 1.79
CA THR A 130 -4.06 -11.37 1.88
C THR A 130 -3.48 -10.89 0.55
N ILE A 131 -3.26 -9.57 0.42
CA ILE A 131 -2.55 -8.99 -0.73
C ILE A 131 -1.15 -9.61 -0.87
N GLY A 132 -0.48 -9.90 0.26
CA GLY A 132 0.82 -10.56 0.25
C GLY A 132 0.78 -11.96 -0.37
N ASP A 133 -0.26 -12.75 -0.06
CA ASP A 133 -0.45 -14.08 -0.64
C ASP A 133 -0.71 -14.00 -2.15
N GLY A 134 -1.60 -13.09 -2.58
CA GLY A 134 -1.90 -12.88 -3.99
C GLY A 134 -0.68 -12.41 -4.79
N LEU A 135 0.15 -11.53 -4.21
CA LEU A 135 1.39 -11.07 -4.84
C LEU A 135 2.42 -12.20 -4.95
N LYS A 136 2.53 -13.06 -3.94
CA LYS A 136 3.44 -14.21 -3.98
C LYS A 136 3.02 -15.20 -5.06
N GLU A 137 1.72 -15.49 -5.14
CA GLU A 137 1.14 -16.39 -6.13
C GLU A 137 1.31 -15.86 -7.55
N ILE A 138 0.95 -14.59 -7.80
CA ILE A 138 1.02 -14.04 -9.15
C ILE A 138 2.46 -13.90 -9.65
N ARG A 139 3.42 -13.63 -8.74
CA ARG A 139 4.85 -13.66 -9.06
C ARG A 139 5.31 -15.07 -9.41
N ALA A 140 4.92 -16.08 -8.63
CA ALA A 140 5.27 -17.47 -8.94
C ALA A 140 4.71 -17.92 -10.31
N ILE A 141 3.48 -17.51 -10.65
CA ILE A 141 2.88 -17.77 -11.96
C ILE A 141 3.66 -17.03 -13.06
N ALA A 142 3.99 -15.75 -12.84
CA ALA A 142 4.74 -14.94 -13.78
C ALA A 142 6.13 -15.53 -14.05
N ASP A 143 6.86 -15.94 -13.01
CA ASP A 143 8.19 -16.54 -13.10
C ASP A 143 8.19 -17.89 -13.84
N THR A 144 7.04 -18.58 -13.89
CA THR A 144 6.90 -19.87 -14.60
C THR A 144 6.54 -19.69 -16.08
N ILE A 145 5.75 -18.66 -16.41
CA ILE A 145 5.15 -18.50 -17.75
C ILE A 145 5.93 -17.48 -18.59
N LEU A 146 6.48 -16.44 -17.97
CA LEU A 146 7.12 -15.33 -18.68
C LEU A 146 8.60 -15.65 -18.97
N ASP A 147 8.98 -15.40 -20.21
CA ASP A 147 10.37 -15.38 -20.66
C ASP A 147 11.11 -14.11 -20.15
N PRO A 148 12.45 -14.12 -19.99
CA PRO A 148 13.27 -12.95 -19.63
C PRO A 148 13.03 -11.65 -20.41
N SER A 149 12.43 -11.71 -21.59
CA SER A 149 12.01 -10.56 -22.39
C SER A 149 10.90 -9.72 -21.74
N PHE A 150 10.12 -10.29 -20.82
CA PHE A 150 9.05 -9.58 -20.12
C PHE A 150 9.52 -8.98 -18.80
N ARG A 151 8.96 -7.82 -18.45
CA ARG A 151 9.15 -7.18 -17.15
C ARG A 151 7.81 -7.01 -16.45
N THR A 152 7.74 -7.43 -15.20
CA THR A 152 6.55 -7.25 -14.36
C THR A 152 6.68 -5.99 -13.53
N ALA A 153 5.59 -5.25 -13.39
CA ALA A 153 5.49 -4.12 -12.46
C ALA A 153 4.16 -4.15 -11.72
N LEU A 154 4.16 -3.69 -10.47
CA LEU A 154 2.96 -3.57 -9.64
C LEU A 154 2.32 -2.19 -9.81
N SER A 155 1.00 -2.13 -9.69
CA SER A 155 0.23 -0.89 -9.75
C SER A 155 -0.85 -0.84 -8.65
N GLY A 156 -1.36 0.35 -8.35
CA GLY A 156 -2.40 0.59 -7.35
C GLY A 156 -2.04 0.04 -5.96
N ALA A 157 -3.04 -0.51 -5.26
CA ALA A 157 -2.89 -1.02 -3.89
C ALA A 157 -1.79 -2.10 -3.73
N SER A 158 -1.52 -2.87 -4.79
CA SER A 158 -0.43 -3.87 -4.80
C SER A 158 0.95 -3.21 -4.73
N LYS A 159 1.11 -2.09 -5.44
CA LYS A 159 2.34 -1.29 -5.39
C LYS A 159 2.49 -0.65 -4.01
N ASP A 160 1.43 -0.03 -3.51
CA ASP A 160 1.44 0.64 -2.20
C ASP A 160 1.79 -0.35 -1.07
N TYR A 161 1.24 -1.57 -1.11
CA TYR A 161 1.60 -2.63 -0.16
C TYR A 161 3.09 -3.01 -0.26
N ALA A 162 3.60 -3.23 -1.48
CA ALA A 162 4.99 -3.60 -1.69
C ALA A 162 5.97 -2.52 -1.21
N GLU A 163 5.72 -1.24 -1.54
CA GLU A 163 6.56 -0.11 -1.11
C GLU A 163 6.45 0.15 0.39
N SER A 164 5.25 0.05 0.97
CA SER A 164 5.05 0.31 2.40
C SER A 164 5.62 -0.78 3.30
N SER A 165 5.61 -2.04 2.85
CA SER A 165 6.10 -3.18 3.64
C SER A 165 7.57 -3.03 4.04
N GLY A 166 8.45 -2.67 3.09
CA GLY A 166 9.88 -2.47 3.37
C GLY A 166 10.17 -1.25 4.23
N ASN A 167 9.52 -0.12 3.92
CA ASN A 167 9.76 1.14 4.63
C ASN A 167 9.35 1.08 6.10
N THR A 168 8.31 0.30 6.43
CA THR A 168 7.83 0.21 7.82
C THR A 168 8.77 -0.58 8.71
N TYR A 169 9.40 -1.66 8.23
CA TYR A 169 10.42 -2.39 8.99
C TYR A 169 11.64 -1.52 9.30
N PHE A 170 12.08 -0.72 8.32
CA PHE A 170 13.17 0.23 8.51
C PHE A 170 12.83 1.29 9.57
N ALA A 171 11.64 1.91 9.47
CA ALA A 171 11.17 2.89 10.44
C ALA A 171 11.04 2.30 11.86
N PHE A 172 10.54 1.07 11.97
CA PHE A 172 10.42 0.34 13.22
C PHE A 172 11.78 0.10 13.90
N PHE A 173 12.77 -0.37 13.15
CA PHE A 173 14.13 -0.59 13.68
C PHE A 173 14.81 0.72 14.08
N LEU A 174 14.64 1.77 13.26
CA LEU A 174 15.15 3.11 13.57
C LEU A 174 14.52 3.65 14.86
N ALA A 175 13.22 3.47 15.06
CA ALA A 175 12.53 3.89 16.28
C ALA A 175 13.08 3.19 17.52
N LEU A 176 13.34 1.89 17.46
CA LEU A 176 13.95 1.15 18.58
C LEU A 176 15.34 1.70 18.95
N ILE A 177 16.18 1.97 17.95
CA ILE A 177 17.51 2.55 18.17
C ILE A 177 17.38 3.94 18.80
N LEU A 178 16.53 4.80 18.26
CA LEU A 178 16.36 6.15 18.77
C LEU A 178 15.82 6.15 20.21
N ILE A 179 14.82 5.33 20.52
CA ILE A 179 14.31 5.23 21.90
C ILE A 179 15.41 4.70 22.83
N PHE A 180 16.16 3.68 22.41
CA PHE A 180 17.28 3.16 23.21
C PHE A 180 18.33 4.25 23.49
N LEU A 181 18.75 5.01 22.49
CA LEU A 181 19.75 6.06 22.64
C LEU A 181 19.25 7.21 23.52
N VAL A 182 17.99 7.64 23.35
CA VAL A 182 17.39 8.69 24.18
C VAL A 182 17.31 8.25 25.63
N LEU A 183 16.89 7.01 25.90
CA LEU A 183 16.88 6.45 27.25
C LEU A 183 18.29 6.30 27.82
N ALA A 184 19.27 5.90 27.00
CA ALA A 184 20.65 5.79 27.45
C ALA A 184 21.23 7.13 27.88
N ALA A 185 20.91 8.18 27.14
CA ALA A 185 21.24 9.55 27.53
C ALA A 185 20.50 9.96 28.81
N GLN A 186 19.20 9.67 28.92
CA GLN A 186 18.38 10.03 30.08
C GLN A 186 18.83 9.36 31.38
N PHE A 187 19.17 8.07 31.34
CA PHE A 187 19.60 7.30 32.52
C PHE A 187 21.10 7.38 32.79
N GLU A 188 21.86 8.03 31.90
CA GLU A 188 23.33 8.05 31.89
C GLU A 188 23.90 6.62 32.02
N SER A 189 23.27 5.67 31.31
CA SER A 189 23.58 4.24 31.43
C SER A 189 23.05 3.46 30.24
N PHE A 190 23.79 2.46 29.77
CA PHE A 190 23.34 1.54 28.73
C PHE A 190 22.55 0.32 29.26
N ILE A 191 22.67 0.02 30.55
CA ILE A 191 22.06 -1.18 31.17
C ILE A 191 20.57 -0.94 31.49
N ASP A 192 20.24 0.25 31.99
CA ASP A 192 18.87 0.60 32.38
C ASP A 192 17.92 0.67 31.15
N PRO A 193 18.28 1.32 30.03
CA PRO A 193 17.49 1.28 28.80
C PRO A 193 17.34 -0.13 28.25
N PHE A 194 18.39 -0.95 28.33
CA PHE A 194 18.32 -2.33 27.86
C PHE A 194 17.30 -3.13 28.69
N THR A 195 17.29 -2.96 30.01
CA THR A 195 16.31 -3.57 30.91
C THR A 195 14.87 -3.20 30.54
N ILE A 196 14.64 -1.94 30.15
CA ILE A 196 13.33 -1.46 29.68
C ILE A 196 12.99 -2.08 28.31
N MET A 197 13.96 -2.12 27.39
CA MET A 197 13.78 -2.64 26.03
C MET A 197 13.44 -4.12 25.96
N VAL A 198 13.82 -4.92 26.96
CA VAL A 198 13.38 -6.33 27.08
C VAL A 198 11.85 -6.45 27.06
N THR A 199 11.11 -5.42 27.50
CA THR A 199 9.65 -5.45 27.51
C THR A 199 9.00 -5.23 26.17
N VAL A 200 9.74 -4.67 25.20
CA VAL A 200 9.20 -4.35 23.88
C VAL A 200 8.86 -5.60 23.06
N PRO A 201 9.75 -6.60 22.91
CA PRO A 201 9.39 -7.87 22.27
C PRO A 201 8.18 -8.55 22.91
N LEU A 202 8.06 -8.47 24.25
CA LEU A 202 6.94 -9.05 24.99
C LEU A 202 5.62 -8.33 24.69
N ALA A 203 5.64 -7.00 24.58
CA ALA A 203 4.48 -6.21 24.18
C ALA A 203 4.03 -6.53 22.76
N ILE A 204 4.99 -6.66 21.83
CA ILE A 204 4.71 -7.01 20.43
C ILE A 204 4.14 -8.43 20.36
N ALA A 205 4.68 -9.38 21.11
CA ALA A 205 4.11 -10.72 21.19
C ALA A 205 2.64 -10.69 21.66
N GLY A 206 2.33 -9.86 22.67
CA GLY A 206 0.96 -9.62 23.11
C GLY A 206 0.06 -9.03 22.03
N ALA A 207 0.55 -8.02 21.31
CA ALA A 207 -0.17 -7.40 20.20
C ALA A 207 -0.47 -8.38 19.06
N VAL A 208 0.53 -9.17 18.65
CA VAL A 208 0.38 -10.19 17.60
C VAL A 208 -0.58 -11.28 18.04
N LEU A 209 -0.50 -11.72 19.30
CA LEU A 209 -1.44 -12.70 19.86
C LEU A 209 -2.88 -12.17 19.83
N CYS A 210 -3.09 -10.90 20.18
CA CYS A 210 -4.42 -10.28 20.14
C CYS A 210 -4.93 -10.15 18.70
N LEU A 211 -4.10 -9.70 17.76
CA LEU A 211 -4.46 -9.66 16.33
C LEU A 211 -4.91 -11.04 15.84
N TRP A 212 -4.16 -12.09 16.21
CA TRP A 212 -4.49 -13.46 15.84
C TRP A 212 -5.83 -13.92 16.45
N LEU A 213 -6.08 -13.65 17.73
CA LEU A 213 -7.35 -13.98 18.39
C LEU A 213 -8.57 -13.28 17.77
N PHE A 214 -8.40 -12.03 17.31
CA PHE A 214 -9.47 -11.24 16.68
C PHE A 214 -9.52 -11.40 15.15
N GLY A 215 -8.77 -12.35 14.58
CA GLY A 215 -8.77 -12.63 13.14
C GLY A 215 -8.26 -11.47 12.28
N GLN A 216 -7.42 -10.60 12.84
CA GLN A 216 -6.86 -9.43 12.16
C GLN A 216 -5.47 -9.71 11.61
N THR A 217 -5.16 -9.14 10.45
CA THR A 217 -3.85 -9.30 9.78
C THR A 217 -2.87 -8.21 10.19
N ILE A 218 -1.57 -8.47 10.02
CA ILE A 218 -0.54 -7.43 10.12
C ILE A 218 -0.61 -6.53 8.88
N ASN A 219 -1.11 -5.32 9.07
CA ASN A 219 -1.18 -4.25 8.08
C ASN A 219 -0.51 -2.96 8.60
N ILE A 220 -0.46 -1.93 7.76
CA ILE A 220 0.17 -0.63 8.09
C ILE A 220 -0.42 -0.03 9.37
N PHE A 221 -1.75 -0.09 9.56
CA PHE A 221 -2.39 0.44 10.77
C PHE A 221 -2.00 -0.34 12.03
N SER A 222 -1.97 -1.67 11.96
CA SER A 222 -1.48 -2.50 13.07
C SER A 222 0.01 -2.25 13.38
N GLN A 223 0.83 -1.97 12.36
CA GLN A 223 2.26 -1.66 12.52
C GLN A 223 2.46 -0.29 13.18
N ILE A 224 1.70 0.72 12.77
CA ILE A 224 1.67 2.02 13.46
C ILE A 224 1.25 1.84 14.92
N GLY A 225 0.23 0.99 15.17
CA GLY A 225 -0.16 0.60 16.52
C GLY A 225 0.96 -0.05 17.32
N MET A 226 1.73 -0.95 16.71
CA MET A 226 2.89 -1.59 17.35
C MET A 226 3.98 -0.58 17.68
N ILE A 227 4.27 0.38 16.78
CA ILE A 227 5.24 1.46 17.06
C ILE A 227 4.78 2.31 18.24
N MET A 228 3.50 2.68 18.29
CA MET A 228 2.95 3.40 19.45
C MET A 228 3.05 2.56 20.72
N LEU A 229 2.73 1.27 20.65
CA LEU A 229 2.81 0.36 21.78
C LEU A 229 4.20 0.33 22.43
N ILE A 230 5.27 0.42 21.63
CA ILE A 230 6.65 0.55 22.16
C ILE A 230 6.73 1.70 23.16
N GLY A 231 6.32 2.91 22.77
CA GLY A 231 6.38 4.08 23.66
C GLY A 231 5.51 3.93 24.91
N LEU A 232 4.31 3.37 24.75
CA LEU A 232 3.35 3.17 25.85
C LEU A 232 3.86 2.21 26.91
N VAL A 233 4.46 1.10 26.47
CA VAL A 233 5.02 0.08 27.36
C VAL A 233 6.32 0.57 27.97
N THR A 234 7.15 1.25 27.19
CA THR A 234 8.42 1.83 27.66
C THR A 234 8.15 2.82 28.80
N LYS A 235 7.09 3.63 28.75
CA LYS A 235 6.72 4.55 29.84
C LYS A 235 6.58 3.84 31.19
N ASN A 236 5.94 2.68 31.21
CA ASN A 236 5.76 1.91 32.44
C ASN A 236 7.10 1.38 32.97
N GLY A 237 8.00 0.98 32.07
CA GLY A 237 9.34 0.54 32.44
C GLY A 237 10.25 1.65 32.93
N ILE A 238 10.21 2.81 32.30
CA ILE A 238 10.92 4.02 32.74
C ILE A 238 10.57 4.32 34.19
N LEU A 239 9.28 4.35 34.54
CA LEU A 239 8.83 4.66 35.90
C LEU A 239 9.36 3.67 36.96
N ILE A 240 9.37 2.36 36.68
CA ILE A 240 9.86 1.37 37.64
C ILE A 240 11.37 1.51 37.82
N VAL A 241 12.12 1.60 36.72
CA VAL A 241 13.58 1.63 36.73
C VAL A 241 14.10 2.94 37.32
N GLU A 242 13.48 4.08 36.99
CA GLU A 242 13.81 5.39 37.54
C GLU A 242 13.61 5.45 39.05
N PHE A 243 12.46 4.99 39.55
CA PHE A 243 12.20 4.94 40.99
C PHE A 243 13.11 3.96 41.73
N ALA A 244 13.42 2.81 41.14
CA ALA A 244 14.36 1.85 41.72
C ALA A 244 15.78 2.45 41.78
N ASN A 245 16.20 3.16 40.73
CA ASN A 245 17.48 3.85 40.67
C ASN A 245 17.58 4.99 41.68
N HIS A 246 16.52 5.79 41.83
CA HIS A 246 16.42 6.86 42.82
C HIS A 246 16.55 6.29 44.25
N LYS A 247 15.83 5.21 44.57
CA LYS A 247 15.93 4.50 45.86
C LYS A 247 17.33 3.92 46.14
N GLN A 248 18.04 3.45 45.12
CA GLN A 248 19.43 3.02 45.30
C GLN A 248 20.39 4.20 45.54
N ARG A 249 20.19 5.33 44.83
CA ARG A 249 21.09 6.49 44.88
C ARG A 249 20.91 7.33 46.14
N GLU A 250 19.67 7.59 46.54
CA GLU A 250 19.36 8.49 47.66
C GLU A 250 19.24 7.75 48.98
N GLU A 251 18.50 6.64 48.99
CA GLU A 251 18.22 5.87 50.21
C GLU A 251 19.25 4.74 50.46
N GLY A 252 20.21 4.56 49.54
CA GLY A 252 21.27 3.55 49.67
C GLY A 252 20.77 2.10 49.66
N MET A 253 19.53 1.87 49.20
CA MET A 253 18.91 0.55 49.24
C MET A 253 19.61 -0.47 48.35
N LYS A 254 19.54 -1.75 48.75
CA LYS A 254 19.97 -2.86 47.89
C LYS A 254 19.02 -2.98 46.68
N LYS A 255 19.52 -3.53 45.57
CA LYS A 255 18.80 -3.56 44.28
C LYS A 255 17.41 -4.20 44.34
N VAL A 256 17.30 -5.32 45.04
CA VAL A 256 16.06 -6.11 45.17
C VAL A 256 14.98 -5.36 45.96
N PRO A 257 15.22 -4.89 47.21
CA PRO A 257 14.20 -4.13 47.92
C PRO A 257 13.84 -2.82 47.21
N ALA A 258 14.82 -2.14 46.58
CA ALA A 258 14.57 -0.92 45.83
C ALA A 258 13.56 -1.11 44.68
N VAL A 259 13.70 -2.20 43.89
CA VAL A 259 12.81 -2.44 42.76
C VAL A 259 11.43 -2.96 43.17
N ILE A 260 11.35 -3.75 44.25
CA ILE A 260 10.06 -4.20 44.81
C ILE A 260 9.27 -2.98 45.30
N ASP A 261 9.93 -2.11 46.06
CA ASP A 261 9.29 -0.92 46.61
C ASP A 261 8.95 0.12 45.52
N ALA A 262 9.77 0.22 44.47
CA ALA A 262 9.42 0.98 43.26
C ALA A 262 8.19 0.39 42.55
N ALA A 263 8.12 -0.93 42.37
CA ALA A 263 6.99 -1.59 41.72
C ALA A 263 5.68 -1.41 42.51
N VAL A 264 5.72 -1.56 43.84
CA VAL A 264 4.55 -1.34 44.72
C VAL A 264 4.09 0.12 44.67
N GLY A 265 5.02 1.08 44.77
CA GLY A 265 4.69 2.50 44.72
C GLY A 265 4.13 2.95 43.37
N ARG A 266 4.57 2.32 42.27
CA ARG A 266 4.15 2.67 40.90
C ARG A 266 2.98 1.85 40.38
N PHE A 267 2.56 0.80 41.09
CA PHE A 267 1.47 -0.08 40.69
C PHE A 267 0.17 0.69 40.38
N ARG A 268 -0.28 1.55 41.32
CA ARG A 268 -1.53 2.32 41.15
C ARG A 268 -1.46 3.28 39.93
N PRO A 269 -0.44 4.14 39.77
CA PRO A 269 -0.30 4.97 38.57
C PRO A 269 -0.20 4.19 37.25
N ILE A 270 0.55 3.08 37.24
CA ILE A 270 0.72 2.25 36.03
C ILE A 270 -0.61 1.62 35.61
N LEU A 271 -1.37 1.07 36.57
CA LEU A 271 -2.72 0.55 36.31
C LEU A 271 -3.65 1.64 35.79
N MET A 272 -3.69 2.81 36.44
CA MET A 272 -4.57 3.90 36.04
C MET A 272 -4.35 4.29 34.57
N THR A 273 -3.10 4.51 34.18
CA THR A 273 -2.80 4.95 32.82
C THR A 273 -3.00 3.86 31.77
N SER A 274 -2.67 2.61 32.10
CA SER A 274 -2.82 1.48 31.17
C SER A 274 -4.29 1.12 30.95
N LEU A 275 -5.10 1.17 32.01
CA LEU A 275 -6.55 0.96 31.92
C LEU A 275 -7.24 2.11 31.20
N ALA A 276 -6.90 3.37 31.51
CA ALA A 276 -7.45 4.52 30.82
C ALA A 276 -7.18 4.45 29.31
N MET A 277 -5.95 4.06 28.92
CA MET A 277 -5.60 3.91 27.52
C MET A 277 -6.31 2.73 26.85
N SER A 278 -6.37 1.58 27.52
CA SER A 278 -7.06 0.39 26.98
C SER A 278 -8.55 0.66 26.79
N LEU A 279 -9.21 1.28 27.77
CA LEU A 279 -10.62 1.64 27.69
C LEU A 279 -10.87 2.78 26.69
N GLY A 280 -9.93 3.72 26.53
CA GLY A 280 -10.00 4.77 25.52
C GLY A 280 -9.79 4.26 24.08
N ALA A 281 -9.00 3.21 23.89
CA ALA A 281 -8.78 2.56 22.60
C ALA A 281 -9.82 1.47 22.28
N LEU A 282 -10.57 1.01 23.28
CA LEU A 282 -11.59 -0.03 23.13
C LEU A 282 -12.67 0.32 22.07
N PRO A 283 -13.20 1.56 21.99
CA PRO A 283 -14.14 1.92 20.93
C PRO A 283 -13.55 1.82 19.52
N LEU A 284 -12.24 2.02 19.37
CA LEU A 284 -11.56 1.84 18.07
C LEU A 284 -11.50 0.36 17.71
N ALA A 285 -11.24 -0.51 18.68
CA ALA A 285 -11.20 -1.95 18.49
C ALA A 285 -12.59 -2.54 18.15
N LEU A 286 -13.66 -1.93 18.67
CA LEU A 286 -15.06 -2.34 18.44
C LEU A 286 -15.75 -1.57 17.29
N SER A 287 -15.03 -0.68 16.60
CA SER A 287 -15.65 0.28 15.68
C SER A 287 -16.44 -0.39 14.56
N LEU A 288 -17.75 -0.11 14.50
CA LEU A 288 -18.68 -0.51 13.45
C LEU A 288 -19.00 0.74 12.60
N GLY A 289 -18.30 0.93 11.50
CA GLY A 289 -18.53 2.07 10.61
C GLY A 289 -17.66 2.00 9.35
N ASP A 290 -17.79 2.99 8.47
CA ASP A 290 -17.20 2.98 7.12
C ASP A 290 -15.66 2.95 7.10
N ALA A 291 -15.01 3.29 8.23
CA ALA A 291 -13.56 3.22 8.42
C ALA A 291 -13.11 2.13 9.41
N SER A 292 -13.98 1.15 9.69
CA SER A 292 -13.71 0.07 10.66
C SER A 292 -12.53 -0.82 10.26
N THR A 293 -12.38 -1.10 8.97
CA THR A 293 -11.30 -1.97 8.42
C THR A 293 -9.89 -1.46 8.74
N SER A 294 -9.70 -0.15 8.84
CA SER A 294 -8.42 0.47 9.22
C SER A 294 -8.29 0.68 10.74
N ARG A 295 -9.39 0.96 11.44
CA ARG A 295 -9.38 1.32 12.87
C ARG A 295 -9.32 0.10 13.79
N ILE A 296 -9.98 -1.00 13.44
CA ILE A 296 -10.04 -2.21 14.27
C ILE A 296 -8.62 -2.77 14.53
N PRO A 297 -7.77 -3.02 13.52
CA PRO A 297 -6.42 -3.56 13.76
C PRO A 297 -5.58 -2.65 14.66
N LEU A 298 -5.70 -1.33 14.51
CA LEU A 298 -5.03 -0.35 15.34
C LEU A 298 -5.52 -0.41 16.80
N GLY A 299 -6.83 -0.41 17.00
CA GLY A 299 -7.45 -0.47 18.33
C GLY A 299 -7.16 -1.78 19.06
N VAL A 300 -7.16 -2.91 18.35
CA VAL A 300 -6.84 -4.24 18.88
C VAL A 300 -5.39 -4.30 19.37
N VAL A 301 -4.44 -3.78 18.59
CA VAL A 301 -3.03 -3.73 18.99
C VAL A 301 -2.83 -2.89 20.24
N ILE A 302 -3.44 -1.71 20.31
CA ILE A 302 -3.29 -0.84 21.47
C ILE A 302 -3.94 -1.47 22.71
N THR A 303 -5.19 -1.88 22.61
CA THR A 303 -5.95 -2.42 23.74
C THR A 303 -5.35 -3.74 24.23
N GLY A 304 -5.17 -4.69 23.33
CA GLY A 304 -4.64 -6.01 23.65
C GLY A 304 -3.16 -5.96 24.05
N GLY A 305 -2.36 -5.19 23.31
CA GLY A 305 -0.94 -5.01 23.61
C GLY A 305 -0.70 -4.34 24.96
N VAL A 306 -1.45 -3.29 25.32
CA VAL A 306 -1.32 -2.62 26.62
C VAL A 306 -1.78 -3.53 27.77
N LEU A 307 -2.91 -4.24 27.62
CA LEU A 307 -3.39 -5.16 28.67
C LEU A 307 -2.42 -6.33 28.91
N PHE A 308 -1.90 -6.93 27.83
CA PHE A 308 -0.96 -8.03 27.95
C PHE A 308 0.40 -7.58 28.49
N SER A 309 0.91 -6.45 27.97
CA SER A 309 2.17 -5.88 28.44
C SER A 309 2.10 -5.33 29.86
N LEU A 310 0.94 -4.88 30.34
CA LEU A 310 0.76 -4.42 31.72
C LEU A 310 1.13 -5.52 32.72
N ILE A 311 0.61 -6.73 32.51
CA ILE A 311 0.89 -7.87 33.37
C ILE A 311 2.39 -8.19 33.27
N LEU A 312 2.90 -8.34 32.05
CA LEU A 312 4.29 -8.71 31.85
C LEU A 312 5.29 -7.68 32.37
N THR A 313 5.07 -6.38 32.17
CA THR A 313 5.97 -5.32 32.64
C THR A 313 6.08 -5.28 34.16
N LEU A 314 4.97 -5.47 34.88
CA LEU A 314 4.96 -5.47 36.34
C LEU A 314 5.78 -6.60 36.97
N PHE A 315 5.92 -7.75 36.28
CA PHE A 315 6.68 -8.90 36.78
C PHE A 315 8.08 -9.00 36.17
N VAL A 316 8.18 -8.80 34.85
CA VAL A 316 9.43 -9.00 34.10
C VAL A 316 10.43 -7.88 34.38
N ILE A 317 9.99 -6.62 34.51
CA ILE A 317 10.92 -5.51 34.74
C ILE A 317 11.63 -5.65 36.08
N PRO A 318 10.93 -5.89 37.22
CA PRO A 318 11.63 -6.13 38.48
C PRO A 318 12.60 -7.30 38.40
N ALA A 319 12.20 -8.43 37.80
CA ALA A 319 13.06 -9.60 37.66
C ALA A 319 14.33 -9.30 36.86
N VAL A 320 14.19 -8.73 35.66
CA VAL A 320 15.33 -8.39 34.79
C VAL A 320 16.21 -7.33 35.43
N TYR A 321 15.62 -6.33 36.09
CA TYR A 321 16.36 -5.31 36.82
C TYR A 321 17.20 -5.91 37.95
N THR A 322 16.68 -6.87 38.72
CA THR A 322 17.49 -7.53 39.77
C THR A 322 18.71 -8.27 39.22
N PHE A 323 18.62 -8.80 37.99
CA PHE A 323 19.69 -9.54 37.35
C PHE A 323 20.74 -8.61 36.70
N LEU A 324 20.29 -7.57 36.00
CA LEU A 324 21.16 -6.71 35.18
C LEU A 324 21.63 -5.43 35.88
N SER A 325 20.82 -4.85 36.78
CA SER A 325 21.15 -3.58 37.41
C SER A 325 22.48 -3.70 38.18
N THR A 326 23.35 -2.71 38.06
CA THR A 326 24.61 -2.62 38.80
C THR A 326 24.45 -1.67 39.99
N LYS A 327 25.26 -1.82 41.05
CA LYS A 327 25.15 -0.98 42.25
C LYS A 327 25.42 0.48 41.86
N LYS A 328 24.38 1.33 41.88
CA LYS A 328 24.53 2.76 41.58
C LYS A 328 25.18 3.44 42.80
N LYS A 329 26.36 4.04 42.63
CA LYS A 329 26.98 4.94 43.63
C LYS A 329 26.56 6.38 43.31
N LYS A 330 26.42 7.25 44.32
CA LYS A 330 26.30 8.69 44.12
C LYS A 330 27.46 9.18 43.25
N SER A 331 27.15 9.97 42.23
CA SER A 331 28.17 10.60 41.40
C SER A 331 28.90 11.66 42.25
N VAL A 332 30.17 11.93 41.95
CA VAL A 332 30.96 12.96 42.66
C VAL A 332 30.28 14.33 42.60
N TYR A 333 29.52 14.59 41.52
CA TYR A 333 28.70 15.79 41.35
C TYR A 333 27.49 15.89 42.31
N ASP A 334 26.83 14.76 42.63
CA ASP A 334 25.71 14.75 43.60
C ASP A 334 26.21 15.09 45.02
N THR A 335 27.43 14.67 45.35
CA THR A 335 28.06 14.99 46.64
C THR A 335 28.57 16.43 46.74
N LEU A 336 28.88 17.08 45.61
CA LEU A 336 29.30 18.50 45.59
C LEU A 336 28.12 19.44 45.86
N ASN A 337 26.96 19.19 45.23
CA ASN A 337 25.75 20.00 45.45
C ASN A 337 25.22 19.90 46.89
N MET A 338 25.31 18.73 47.52
CA MET A 338 24.92 18.59 48.93
C MET A 338 25.84 19.37 49.87
N LYS A 339 27.15 19.41 49.60
CA LYS A 339 28.10 20.21 50.38
C LYS A 339 27.83 21.70 50.26
N GLU A 340 27.55 22.21 49.06
CA GLU A 340 27.18 23.64 48.87
C GLU A 340 25.90 24.00 49.64
N THR A 341 24.91 23.09 49.65
CA THR A 341 23.65 23.29 50.37
C THR A 341 23.82 23.23 51.90
N GLU A 342 24.70 22.37 52.42
CA GLU A 342 25.05 22.30 53.85
C GLU A 342 25.91 23.47 54.32
N THR A 343 26.74 24.07 53.45
CA THR A 343 27.51 25.28 53.80
C THR A 343 26.73 26.59 53.71
N ALA A 344 25.52 26.56 53.14
CA ALA A 344 24.66 27.74 52.99
C ALA A 344 23.58 27.86 54.09
N LEU A 345 23.57 26.95 55.07
CA LEU A 345 22.73 26.96 56.28
C LEU A 345 23.58 27.28 57.52
#